data_AF-A0A814AA44-F1
#
_entry.id   AF-A0A814AA44-F1
#
_cell.length_a   1.000
_cell.length_b   1.000
_cell.length_c   1.000
_cell.angle_alpha   90.00
_cell.angle_beta   90.00
_cell.angle_gamma   90.00
#
_symmetry.space_group_name_H-M   'P 1'
#
loop_
_entity.id
_entity.type
_entity.pdbx_description
1 polymer ?
#
loop_
_entity_poly.entity_id
_entity_poly.type
_entity_poly.pdbx_seq_one_letter_code
_entity_poly.pdbx_strand_id
1 'polypeptide(L)'
;MRNLIQDLIHQIEPEFKLLNSNKQISSFLSSAKQIVELKQEETIHFIATIFIIYLIFGWNIHLIGNFIGFLVSFYVVLLAIDLSLTNNDAKWFIYWIVYVLFGFFDYLCDSLYLNLRFFCFAKFIFLIWLVIPHMIYDNILVYYKTIHQFILNYFQPNPKFYNVKAGQCIIDDANLYDQYSNPLDREYDLGRDGAFVGYRILIGQFYKSGDMKAPIEALEIKGFSVKNVKHEIDFISELRSNHYQIAWVISSSSIDSKSFISTLIDFHSNGGAVFLFADNVPYVSHASEFLYKKFGIVLAGDYQGNKTLAFNEDGYFQAGRFGQHEIFTGIKHLFEGVTICHPVYSMSTNRTLITTLATATDGNPCIIAFDPPIGSTEGRLCLDCGFTKLFINWNSAGTARFIVNASCWLARATK
;
A
#
# COMPACT_ATOMS: atom_id res chain seq x y z
N MET A 1 -15.72 31.79 5.04
CA MET A 1 -16.88 30.92 5.34
C MET A 1 -16.49 29.75 6.26
N ARG A 2 -15.46 28.96 5.94
CA ARG A 2 -14.98 27.83 6.78
C ARG A 2 -14.54 28.25 8.20
N ASN A 3 -13.81 29.35 8.33
CA ASN A 3 -13.32 29.84 9.64
C ASN A 3 -14.45 30.37 10.53
N LEU A 4 -15.44 31.05 9.93
CA LEU A 4 -16.63 31.57 10.62
C LEU A 4 -17.52 30.44 11.16
N ILE A 5 -17.59 29.31 10.45
CA ILE A 5 -18.33 28.12 10.90
C ILE A 5 -17.56 27.40 12.03
N GLN A 6 -16.23 27.34 11.97
CA GLN A 6 -15.42 26.74 13.03
C GLN A 6 -15.46 27.56 14.34
N ASP A 7 -15.41 28.89 14.25
CA ASP A 7 -15.53 29.75 15.43
C ASP A 7 -16.93 29.64 16.08
N LEU A 8 -17.99 29.52 15.26
CA LEU A 8 -19.36 29.30 15.75
C LEU A 8 -19.49 27.93 16.44
N ILE A 9 -18.91 26.88 15.86
CA ILE A 9 -18.91 25.53 16.45
C ILE A 9 -18.17 25.53 17.78
N HIS A 10 -17.02 26.20 17.86
CA HIS A 10 -16.21 26.27 19.07
C HIS A 10 -16.89 27.06 20.21
N GLN A 11 -17.72 28.05 19.88
CA GLN A 11 -18.55 28.78 20.86
C GLN A 11 -19.73 27.96 21.39
N ILE A 12 -20.32 27.09 20.57
CA ILE A 12 -21.52 26.31 20.94
C ILE A 12 -21.15 24.98 21.65
N GLU A 13 -19.94 24.47 21.43
CA GLU A 13 -19.46 23.21 22.00
C GLU A 13 -19.54 23.09 23.54
N PRO A 14 -19.18 24.11 24.35
CA PRO A 14 -19.30 24.03 25.81
C PRO A 14 -20.75 24.00 26.30
N GLU A 15 -21.66 24.74 25.65
CA GLU A 15 -23.09 24.70 25.97
C GLU A 15 -23.72 23.35 25.61
N PHE A 16 -23.31 22.77 24.48
CA PHE A 16 -23.73 21.44 24.05
C PHE A 16 -23.25 20.33 25.00
N LYS A 17 -22.03 20.46 25.56
CA LYS A 17 -21.52 19.56 26.61
C LYS A 17 -22.30 19.69 27.92
N LEU A 18 -22.71 20.91 28.28
CA LEU A 18 -23.54 21.16 29.47
C LEU A 18 -24.95 20.54 29.33
N LEU A 19 -25.56 20.68 28.15
CA LEU A 19 -26.85 20.07 27.78
C LEU A 19 -26.82 18.53 27.80
N ASN A 20 -25.73 17.93 27.29
CA ASN A 20 -25.54 16.47 27.31
C ASN A 20 -25.16 15.90 28.69
N SER A 21 -24.71 16.72 29.64
CA SER A 21 -24.43 16.29 31.01
C SER A 21 -25.70 16.07 31.84
N ASN A 22 -26.84 16.61 31.39
CA ASN A 22 -28.14 16.38 32.01
C ASN A 22 -28.72 15.04 31.55
N LYS A 23 -28.72 14.04 32.45
CA LYS A 23 -29.19 12.67 32.18
C LYS A 23 -30.58 12.58 31.53
N GLN A 24 -31.47 13.51 31.83
CA GLN A 24 -32.84 13.49 31.32
C GLN A 24 -32.90 14.02 29.87
N ILE A 25 -32.10 15.05 29.57
CA ILE A 25 -31.97 15.61 28.22
C ILE A 25 -31.18 14.66 27.32
N SER A 26 -30.11 14.05 27.82
CA SER A 26 -29.35 13.05 27.06
C SER A 26 -30.19 11.83 26.73
N SER A 27 -31.05 11.35 27.65
CA SER A 27 -31.98 10.25 27.36
C SER A 27 -33.02 10.62 26.31
N PHE A 28 -33.53 11.85 26.34
CA PHE A 28 -34.49 12.34 25.35
C PHE A 28 -33.83 12.51 23.97
N LEU A 29 -32.61 13.02 23.92
CA LEU A 29 -31.83 13.16 22.68
C LEU A 29 -31.46 11.79 22.10
N SER A 30 -31.10 10.80 22.92
CA SER A 30 -30.85 9.44 22.42
C SER A 30 -32.12 8.78 21.90
N SER A 31 -33.26 8.95 22.58
CA SER A 31 -34.55 8.45 22.09
C SER A 31 -34.98 9.16 20.81
N ALA A 32 -34.79 10.48 20.71
CA ALA A 32 -35.08 11.24 19.50
C ALA A 32 -34.17 10.84 18.34
N LYS A 33 -32.88 10.64 18.59
CA LYS A 33 -31.91 10.17 17.58
C LYS A 33 -32.24 8.76 17.10
N GLN A 34 -32.60 7.87 18.03
CA GLN A 34 -33.04 6.51 17.71
C GLN A 34 -34.35 6.50 16.91
N ILE A 35 -35.31 7.38 17.22
CA ILE A 35 -36.54 7.55 16.42
C ILE A 35 -36.23 8.11 15.03
N VAL A 36 -35.28 9.04 14.90
CA VAL A 36 -34.85 9.59 13.61
C VAL A 36 -34.12 8.52 12.78
N GLU A 37 -33.24 7.73 13.39
CA GLU A 37 -32.55 6.61 12.75
C GLU A 37 -33.53 5.50 12.34
N LEU A 38 -34.48 5.12 13.21
CA LEU A 38 -35.55 4.16 12.88
C LEU A 38 -36.43 4.68 11.74
N LYS A 39 -36.80 5.97 11.74
CA LYS A 39 -37.55 6.57 10.63
C LYS A 39 -36.73 6.58 9.34
N GLN A 40 -35.41 6.78 9.41
CA GLN A 40 -34.54 6.68 8.24
C GLN A 40 -34.44 5.25 7.71
N GLU A 41 -34.25 4.25 8.59
CA GLU A 41 -34.23 2.84 8.20
C GLU A 41 -35.58 2.39 7.62
N GLU A 42 -36.70 2.74 8.25
CA GLU A 42 -38.05 2.46 7.73
C GLU A 42 -38.28 3.14 6.38
N THR A 43 -37.80 4.38 6.20
CA THR A 43 -37.88 5.09 4.92
C THR A 43 -37.04 4.42 3.85
N ILE A 44 -35.83 3.94 4.18
CA ILE A 44 -34.97 3.19 3.26
C ILE A 44 -35.62 1.86 2.89
N HIS A 45 -36.18 1.12 3.85
CA HIS A 45 -36.88 -0.14 3.60
C HIS A 45 -38.14 0.08 2.75
N PHE A 46 -38.88 1.17 2.99
CA PHE A 46 -40.04 1.55 2.20
C PHE A 46 -39.67 1.92 0.76
N ILE A 47 -38.63 2.74 0.57
CA ILE A 47 -38.09 3.08 -0.75
C ILE A 47 -37.58 1.83 -1.47
N ALA A 48 -36.84 0.96 -0.78
CA ALA A 48 -36.36 -0.30 -1.33
C ALA A 48 -37.51 -1.23 -1.72
N THR A 49 -38.57 -1.29 -0.93
CA THR A 49 -39.78 -2.08 -1.23
C THR A 49 -40.50 -1.53 -2.45
N ILE A 50 -40.69 -0.22 -2.55
CA ILE A 50 -41.25 0.44 -3.74
C ILE A 50 -40.35 0.19 -4.96
N PHE A 51 -39.03 0.26 -4.79
CA PHE A 51 -38.08 0.01 -5.85
C PHE A 51 -38.13 -1.45 -6.32
N ILE A 52 -38.25 -2.42 -5.41
CA ILE A 52 -38.44 -3.84 -5.73
C ILE A 52 -39.78 -4.05 -6.46
N ILE A 53 -40.87 -3.46 -5.97
CA ILE A 53 -42.18 -3.51 -6.65
C ILE A 53 -42.08 -2.91 -8.06
N TYR A 54 -41.36 -1.80 -8.22
CA TYR A 54 -41.10 -1.19 -9.52
C TYR A 54 -40.21 -2.06 -10.41
N LEU A 55 -39.22 -2.77 -9.87
CA LEU A 55 -38.43 -3.75 -10.63
C LEU A 55 -39.24 -4.99 -11.05
N ILE A 56 -40.38 -5.26 -10.42
CA ILE A 56 -41.28 -6.37 -10.80
C ILE A 56 -42.33 -5.92 -11.84
N PHE A 57 -42.88 -4.71 -11.70
CA PHE A 57 -44.05 -4.25 -12.49
C PHE A 57 -43.85 -2.97 -13.31
N GLY A 58 -42.69 -2.31 -13.19
CA GLY A 58 -42.39 -1.03 -13.83
C GLY A 58 -42.13 -1.09 -15.33
N TRP A 59 -42.11 0.08 -15.95
CA TRP A 59 -41.81 0.22 -17.38
C TRP A 59 -40.28 0.27 -17.59
N ASN A 60 -39.78 -0.40 -18.63
CA ASN A 60 -38.35 -0.46 -18.98
C ASN A 60 -37.45 -1.09 -17.89
N ILE A 61 -37.95 -2.06 -17.11
CA ILE A 61 -37.19 -2.79 -16.07
C ILE A 61 -35.85 -3.34 -16.60
N HIS A 62 -35.83 -3.86 -17.82
CA HIS A 62 -34.62 -4.41 -18.43
C HIS A 62 -33.53 -3.34 -18.63
N LEU A 63 -33.87 -2.07 -18.87
CA LEU A 63 -32.90 -0.97 -18.91
C LEU A 63 -32.21 -0.79 -17.56
N ILE A 64 -33.01 -0.75 -16.50
CA ILE A 64 -32.57 -0.50 -15.13
C ILE A 64 -31.79 -1.71 -14.62
N GLY A 65 -32.25 -2.93 -14.92
CA GLY A 65 -31.52 -4.16 -14.64
C GLY A 65 -30.15 -4.20 -15.32
N ASN A 66 -30.06 -3.83 -16.59
CA ASN A 66 -28.79 -3.76 -17.31
C ASN A 66 -27.86 -2.66 -16.75
N PHE A 67 -28.42 -1.51 -16.33
CA PHE A 67 -27.66 -0.44 -15.70
C PHE A 67 -27.13 -0.84 -14.30
N ILE A 68 -27.95 -1.54 -13.50
CA ILE A 68 -27.52 -2.09 -12.21
C ILE A 68 -26.44 -3.16 -12.44
N GLY A 69 -26.62 -4.05 -13.42
CA GLY A 69 -25.61 -5.03 -13.80
C GLY A 69 -24.27 -4.39 -14.22
N PHE A 70 -24.32 -3.27 -14.93
CA PHE A 70 -23.15 -2.44 -15.24
C PHE A 70 -22.49 -1.90 -13.97
N LEU A 71 -23.25 -1.28 -13.06
CA LEU A 71 -22.72 -0.72 -11.82
C LEU A 71 -22.10 -1.78 -10.90
N VAL A 72 -22.73 -2.95 -10.78
CA VAL A 72 -22.21 -4.08 -10.01
C VAL A 72 -20.91 -4.61 -10.64
N SER A 73 -20.88 -4.77 -11.96
CA SER A 73 -19.67 -5.20 -12.67
C SER A 73 -18.53 -4.19 -12.53
N PHE A 74 -18.84 -2.89 -12.58
CA PHE A 74 -17.89 -1.81 -12.33
C PHE A 74 -17.36 -1.84 -10.88
N TYR A 75 -18.23 -2.05 -9.89
CA TYR A 75 -17.85 -2.17 -8.48
C TYR A 75 -16.94 -3.39 -8.22
N VAL A 76 -17.29 -4.55 -8.79
CA VAL A 76 -16.46 -5.77 -8.67
C VAL A 76 -15.05 -5.52 -9.24
N VAL A 77 -14.91 -4.72 -10.30
CA VAL A 77 -13.61 -4.34 -10.86
C VAL A 77 -12.82 -3.40 -9.95
N LEU A 78 -13.47 -2.41 -9.31
CA LEU A 78 -12.81 -1.58 -8.30
C LEU A 78 -12.24 -2.44 -7.16
N LEU A 79 -13.04 -3.41 -6.69
CA LEU A 79 -12.59 -4.37 -5.67
C LEU A 79 -11.46 -5.29 -6.17
N ALA A 80 -11.49 -5.66 -7.44
CA ALA A 80 -10.45 -6.48 -8.07
C ALA A 80 -9.12 -5.70 -8.26
N ILE A 81 -9.19 -4.39 -8.48
CA ILE A 81 -8.04 -3.49 -8.55
C ILE A 81 -7.34 -3.39 -7.18
N ASP A 82 -8.11 -3.35 -6.08
CA ASP A 82 -7.57 -3.38 -4.72
C ASP A 82 -6.84 -4.69 -4.38
N LEU A 83 -7.01 -5.74 -5.20
CA LEU A 83 -6.42 -7.07 -5.02
C LEU A 83 -5.21 -7.35 -5.93
N SER A 84 -4.66 -6.34 -6.64
CA SER A 84 -3.43 -6.45 -7.44
C SER A 84 -3.42 -7.61 -8.45
N LEU A 85 -4.45 -7.68 -9.29
CA LEU A 85 -4.62 -8.75 -10.28
C LEU A 85 -3.56 -8.76 -11.40
N THR A 86 -3.32 -9.95 -11.96
CA THR A 86 -2.37 -10.16 -13.06
C THR A 86 -2.87 -9.58 -14.39
N ASN A 87 -1.95 -9.32 -15.32
CA ASN A 87 -2.20 -8.71 -16.64
C ASN A 87 -3.27 -9.42 -17.51
N ASN A 88 -3.58 -10.71 -17.26
CA ASN A 88 -4.60 -11.44 -18.00
C ASN A 88 -6.00 -11.29 -17.38
N ASP A 89 -6.10 -11.16 -16.06
CA ASP A 89 -7.40 -11.06 -15.38
C ASP A 89 -8.04 -9.70 -15.65
N ALA A 90 -7.24 -8.62 -15.64
CA ALA A 90 -7.69 -7.27 -15.95
C ALA A 90 -8.33 -7.15 -17.35
N LYS A 91 -7.81 -7.88 -18.35
CA LYS A 91 -8.34 -7.88 -19.73
C LYS A 91 -9.76 -8.44 -19.79
N TRP A 92 -10.00 -9.55 -19.08
CA TRP A 92 -11.32 -10.17 -19.03
C TRP A 92 -12.32 -9.27 -18.31
N PHE A 93 -11.91 -8.57 -17.26
CA PHE A 93 -12.77 -7.61 -16.57
C PHE A 93 -13.19 -6.43 -17.47
N ILE A 94 -12.28 -5.87 -18.26
CA ILE A 94 -12.61 -4.79 -19.22
C ILE A 94 -13.59 -5.29 -20.29
N TYR A 95 -13.35 -6.50 -20.82
CA TYR A 95 -14.25 -7.11 -21.80
C TYR A 95 -15.67 -7.22 -21.25
N TRP A 96 -15.84 -7.71 -20.02
CA TRP A 96 -17.15 -7.82 -19.38
C TRP A 96 -17.83 -6.45 -19.17
N ILE A 97 -17.09 -5.41 -18.78
CA ILE A 97 -17.64 -4.04 -18.65
C ILE A 97 -18.17 -3.54 -20.00
N VAL A 98 -17.36 -3.64 -21.05
CA VAL A 98 -17.74 -3.15 -22.38
C VAL A 98 -18.91 -3.95 -22.94
N TYR A 99 -18.91 -5.27 -22.74
CA TYR A 99 -20.01 -6.14 -23.13
C TYR A 99 -21.34 -5.75 -22.46
N VAL A 100 -21.31 -5.52 -21.14
CA VAL A 100 -22.50 -5.09 -20.38
C VAL A 100 -22.95 -3.69 -20.77
N LEU A 101 -22.02 -2.75 -21.02
CA LEU A 101 -22.33 -1.41 -21.50
C LEU A 101 -23.05 -1.43 -22.86
N PHE A 102 -22.59 -2.26 -23.80
CA PHE A 102 -23.30 -2.44 -25.05
C PHE A 102 -24.65 -3.12 -24.87
N GLY A 103 -24.82 -4.00 -23.87
CA GLY A 103 -26.13 -4.56 -23.52
C GLY A 103 -27.12 -3.49 -23.05
N PHE A 104 -26.64 -2.47 -22.34
CA PHE A 104 -27.44 -1.29 -21.98
C PHE A 104 -27.84 -0.47 -23.22
N PHE A 105 -26.89 -0.19 -24.12
CA PHE A 105 -27.18 0.57 -25.35
C PHE A 105 -28.10 -0.16 -26.33
N ASP A 106 -27.98 -1.47 -26.48
CA ASP A 106 -28.89 -2.28 -27.30
C ASP A 106 -30.33 -2.09 -26.80
N TYR A 107 -30.54 -2.21 -25.49
CA TYR A 107 -31.86 -2.03 -24.90
C TYR A 107 -32.39 -0.60 -25.07
N LEU A 108 -31.54 0.42 -24.94
CA LEU A 108 -31.93 1.80 -25.23
C LEU A 108 -32.36 1.98 -26.69
N CYS A 109 -31.63 1.40 -27.64
CA CYS A 109 -31.96 1.49 -29.06
C CYS A 109 -33.31 0.81 -29.35
N ASP A 110 -33.54 -0.36 -28.77
CA ASP A 110 -34.81 -1.08 -28.87
C ASP A 110 -35.97 -0.31 -28.21
N SER A 111 -35.75 0.25 -27.02
CA SER A 111 -36.75 1.05 -26.27
C SER A 111 -37.14 2.34 -27.02
N LEU A 112 -36.19 2.93 -27.77
CA LEU A 112 -36.42 4.13 -28.59
C LEU A 112 -36.87 3.82 -30.03
N TYR A 113 -37.08 2.53 -30.38
CA TYR A 113 -37.42 2.07 -31.75
C TYR A 113 -36.43 2.54 -32.84
N LEU A 114 -35.16 2.74 -32.48
CA LEU A 114 -34.12 3.22 -33.39
C LEU A 114 -33.57 2.04 -34.19
N ASN A 115 -33.86 1.98 -35.50
CA ASN A 115 -33.39 0.90 -36.39
C ASN A 115 -31.93 1.10 -36.81
N LEU A 116 -30.99 0.87 -35.90
CA LEU A 116 -29.56 1.11 -36.11
C LEU A 116 -28.83 -0.16 -36.59
N ARG A 117 -29.18 -0.64 -37.79
CA ARG A 117 -28.54 -1.84 -38.39
C ARG A 117 -27.01 -1.74 -38.48
N PHE A 118 -26.48 -0.53 -38.68
CA PHE A 118 -25.05 -0.27 -38.69
C PHE A 118 -24.41 -0.29 -37.30
N PHE A 119 -25.15 0.05 -36.24
CA PHE A 119 -24.66 -0.03 -34.85
C PHE A 119 -24.43 -1.47 -34.44
N CYS A 120 -25.37 -2.39 -34.73
CA CYS A 120 -25.22 -3.80 -34.40
C CYS A 120 -24.00 -4.44 -35.11
N PHE A 121 -23.78 -4.07 -36.38
CA PHE A 121 -22.63 -4.54 -37.14
C PHE A 121 -21.30 -3.96 -36.62
N ALA A 122 -21.25 -2.65 -36.34
CA ALA A 122 -20.09 -1.99 -35.77
C ALA A 122 -19.74 -2.54 -34.37
N LYS A 123 -20.76 -2.78 -33.53
CA LYS A 123 -20.62 -3.43 -32.21
C LYS A 123 -20.01 -4.82 -32.33
N PHE A 124 -20.51 -5.65 -33.25
CA PHE A 124 -19.99 -7.00 -33.46
C PHE A 124 -18.50 -7.00 -33.86
N ILE A 125 -18.13 -6.13 -34.81
CA ILE A 125 -16.73 -5.95 -35.21
C ILE A 125 -15.87 -5.46 -34.03
N PHE A 126 -16.38 -4.51 -33.24
CA PHE A 126 -15.66 -3.94 -32.10
C PHE A 126 -15.47 -4.95 -30.96
N LEU A 127 -16.47 -5.76 -30.64
CA LEU A 127 -16.36 -6.82 -29.62
C LEU A 127 -15.40 -7.93 -30.05
N ILE A 128 -15.37 -8.30 -31.34
CA ILE A 128 -14.37 -9.23 -31.87
C ILE A 128 -12.98 -8.61 -31.81
N TRP A 129 -12.86 -7.34 -32.21
CA TRP A 129 -11.60 -6.61 -32.11
C TRP A 129 -11.08 -6.63 -30.67
N LEU A 130 -11.94 -6.42 -29.67
CA LEU A 130 -11.62 -6.49 -28.23
C LEU A 130 -11.07 -7.84 -27.74
N VAL A 131 -11.39 -8.93 -28.44
CA VAL A 131 -10.89 -10.29 -28.14
C VAL A 131 -9.54 -10.57 -28.81
N ILE A 132 -9.14 -9.78 -29.83
CA ILE A 132 -7.89 -9.99 -30.56
C ILE A 132 -6.69 -9.52 -29.69
N PRO A 133 -5.77 -10.42 -29.29
CA PRO A 133 -4.82 -10.19 -28.19
C PRO A 133 -3.78 -9.07 -28.37
N HIS A 134 -3.67 -8.44 -29.55
CA HIS A 134 -2.41 -7.79 -29.95
C HIS A 134 -2.43 -6.26 -30.06
N MET A 135 -3.59 -5.57 -30.01
CA MET A 135 -3.68 -4.13 -30.36
C MET A 135 -4.33 -3.23 -29.30
N ILE A 136 -4.82 -3.81 -28.20
CA ILE A 136 -5.67 -3.09 -27.22
C ILE A 136 -4.86 -2.61 -26.02
N TYR A 137 -3.76 -3.27 -25.68
CA TYR A 137 -2.99 -3.02 -24.47
C TYR A 137 -2.39 -1.60 -24.45
N ASP A 138 -1.78 -1.17 -25.57
CA ASP A 138 -1.05 0.12 -25.62
C ASP A 138 -1.98 1.34 -25.53
N ASN A 139 -3.20 1.25 -26.06
CA ASN A 139 -4.18 2.35 -26.03
C ASN A 139 -5.04 2.36 -24.76
N ILE A 140 -5.29 1.20 -24.18
CA ILE A 140 -5.97 1.08 -22.88
C ILE A 140 -5.05 1.58 -21.75
N LEU A 141 -3.73 1.39 -21.84
CA LEU A 141 -2.78 1.93 -20.86
C LEU A 141 -2.89 3.45 -20.73
N VAL A 142 -3.16 4.17 -21.82
CA VAL A 142 -3.35 5.64 -21.81
C VAL A 142 -4.64 6.06 -21.09
N TYR A 143 -5.72 5.30 -21.28
CA TYR A 143 -7.00 5.54 -20.60
C TYR A 143 -6.92 5.15 -19.11
N TYR A 144 -6.26 4.04 -18.80
CA TYR A 144 -5.92 3.63 -17.43
C TYR A 144 -5.02 4.65 -16.75
N LYS A 145 -4.00 5.19 -17.43
CA LYS A 145 -3.12 6.23 -16.86
C LYS A 145 -3.91 7.49 -16.49
N THR A 146 -4.93 7.84 -17.28
CA THR A 146 -5.79 9.00 -17.03
C THR A 146 -6.78 8.78 -15.88
N ILE A 147 -7.43 7.62 -15.82
CA ILE A 147 -8.35 7.26 -14.72
C ILE A 147 -7.59 6.96 -13.43
N HIS A 148 -6.44 6.30 -13.50
CA HIS A 148 -5.53 6.06 -12.38
C HIS A 148 -5.06 7.38 -11.78
N GLN A 149 -4.70 8.38 -12.61
CA GLN A 149 -4.38 9.71 -12.12
C GLN A 149 -5.57 10.36 -11.39
N PHE A 150 -6.80 10.12 -11.85
CA PHE A 150 -8.01 10.63 -11.20
C PHE A 150 -8.32 9.93 -9.87
N ILE A 151 -8.08 8.62 -9.78
CA ILE A 151 -8.26 7.81 -8.57
C ILE A 151 -7.17 8.13 -7.54
N LEU A 152 -5.90 8.24 -7.95
CA LEU A 152 -4.81 8.73 -7.11
C LEU A 152 -5.09 10.16 -6.59
N ASN A 153 -5.74 10.99 -7.41
CA ASN A 153 -6.17 12.32 -6.97
C ASN A 153 -7.31 12.29 -5.93
N TYR A 154 -8.13 11.24 -5.90
CA TYR A 154 -9.18 11.03 -4.88
C TYR A 154 -8.60 10.44 -3.58
N PHE A 155 -7.59 9.57 -3.69
CA PHE A 155 -6.77 9.06 -2.59
C PHE A 155 -5.55 9.96 -2.35
N GLN A 156 -5.79 11.25 -2.09
CA GLN A 156 -4.70 12.12 -1.64
C GLN A 156 -4.07 11.48 -0.39
N PRO A 157 -2.73 11.35 -0.33
CA PRO A 157 -2.04 10.86 0.86
C PRO A 157 -2.52 11.66 2.06
N ASN A 158 -2.92 11.00 3.16
CA ASN A 158 -3.36 11.71 4.36
C ASN A 158 -2.37 12.84 4.69
N PRO A 159 -2.78 14.12 4.57
CA PRO A 159 -1.85 15.23 4.68
C PRO A 159 -1.33 15.38 6.12
N LYS A 160 -1.86 14.62 7.08
CA LYS A 160 -1.27 14.52 8.40
C LYS A 160 0.09 13.80 8.38
N PHE A 161 0.23 12.75 7.57
CA PHE A 161 1.38 11.84 7.60
C PHE A 161 2.32 11.97 6.40
N TYR A 162 1.78 12.24 5.22
CA TYR A 162 2.50 12.07 3.97
C TYR A 162 2.69 13.38 3.22
N ASN A 163 3.85 13.56 2.59
CA ASN A 163 4.14 14.74 1.78
C ASN A 163 3.29 14.77 0.50
N VAL A 164 3.21 15.94 -0.13
CA VAL A 164 2.40 16.15 -1.36
C VAL A 164 2.85 15.23 -2.50
N LYS A 165 4.16 14.97 -2.60
CA LYS A 165 4.77 14.12 -3.64
C LYS A 165 4.89 12.64 -3.22
N ALA A 166 4.26 12.24 -2.11
CA ALA A 166 4.26 10.86 -1.64
C ALA A 166 3.85 9.88 -2.76
N GLY A 167 4.64 8.82 -2.92
CA GLY A 167 4.46 7.82 -3.97
C GLY A 167 5.13 8.17 -5.29
N GLN A 168 5.70 9.36 -5.50
CA GLN A 168 6.37 9.70 -6.76
C GLN A 168 7.88 9.44 -6.65
N CYS A 169 8.43 8.53 -7.46
CA CYS A 169 9.88 8.26 -7.46
C CYS A 169 10.67 9.34 -8.20
N ILE A 170 10.13 9.84 -9.32
CA ILE A 170 10.71 10.94 -10.09
C ILE A 170 10.06 12.25 -9.66
N ILE A 171 10.88 13.21 -9.27
CA ILE A 171 10.50 14.58 -8.96
C ILE A 171 11.35 15.46 -9.87
N ASP A 172 10.78 16.01 -10.94
CA ASP A 172 11.53 16.85 -11.90
C ASP A 172 11.53 18.33 -11.49
N ASP A 173 10.61 18.74 -10.62
CA ASP A 173 10.42 20.12 -10.16
C ASP A 173 11.14 20.43 -8.85
N ALA A 174 12.08 19.59 -8.41
CA ALA A 174 12.87 19.85 -7.21
C ALA A 174 13.94 20.94 -7.45
N ASN A 175 14.19 21.74 -6.42
CA ASN A 175 15.16 22.84 -6.48
C ASN A 175 16.60 22.35 -6.60
N LEU A 176 16.95 21.29 -5.86
CA LEU A 176 18.30 20.75 -5.77
C LEU A 176 18.29 19.23 -5.78
N TYR A 177 19.34 18.66 -6.40
CA TYR A 177 19.57 17.22 -6.47
C TYR A 177 20.96 16.87 -5.93
N ASP A 178 21.10 15.66 -5.40
CA ASP A 178 22.40 15.08 -5.07
C ASP A 178 23.16 14.66 -6.35
N GLN A 179 24.40 14.21 -6.17
CA GLN A 179 25.23 13.69 -7.27
C GLN A 179 24.64 12.46 -8.00
N TYR A 180 23.59 11.85 -7.43
CA TYR A 180 22.86 10.71 -7.96
C TYR A 180 21.49 11.12 -8.52
N SER A 181 21.23 12.42 -8.73
CA SER A 181 19.94 12.90 -9.25
C SER A 181 18.72 12.55 -8.37
N ASN A 182 18.90 12.37 -7.06
CA ASN A 182 17.80 12.34 -6.11
C ASN A 182 17.58 13.76 -5.55
N PRO A 183 16.34 14.22 -5.36
CA PRO A 183 16.09 15.53 -4.79
C PRO A 183 16.67 15.64 -3.36
N LEU A 184 17.22 16.78 -2.94
CA LEU A 184 17.84 16.90 -1.61
C LEU A 184 16.82 17.12 -0.47
N ASP A 185 15.75 17.87 -0.73
CA ASP A 185 14.84 18.31 0.33
C ASP A 185 13.94 17.18 0.86
N ARG A 186 13.66 17.21 2.17
CA ARG A 186 12.84 16.18 2.86
C ARG A 186 11.34 16.29 2.58
N GLU A 187 10.90 17.36 1.90
CA GLU A 187 9.53 17.45 1.39
C GLU A 187 9.23 16.43 0.28
N TYR A 188 10.29 15.83 -0.29
CA TYR A 188 10.21 14.76 -1.27
C TYR A 188 10.38 13.36 -0.66
N ASP A 189 10.47 13.26 0.67
CA ASP A 189 10.33 11.97 1.36
C ASP A 189 8.86 11.52 1.31
N LEU A 190 8.59 10.25 1.57
CA LEU A 190 7.22 9.73 1.71
C LEU A 190 6.50 10.41 2.88
N GLY A 191 7.11 10.37 4.07
CA GLY A 191 6.54 10.88 5.31
C GLY A 191 6.97 12.31 5.64
N ARG A 192 6.06 13.07 6.25
CA ARG A 192 6.33 14.42 6.77
C ARG A 192 7.19 14.36 8.04
N ASP A 193 8.05 15.36 8.20
CA ASP A 193 8.82 15.56 9.43
C ASP A 193 7.86 15.72 10.63
N GLY A 194 8.17 15.06 11.75
CA GLY A 194 7.36 15.06 12.97
C GLY A 194 5.97 14.39 12.89
N ALA A 195 5.56 13.82 11.75
CA ALA A 195 4.21 13.29 11.61
C ALA A 195 3.96 11.95 12.33
N PHE A 196 5.02 11.20 12.63
CA PHE A 196 4.95 9.87 13.23
C PHE A 196 5.14 9.89 14.76
N VAL A 197 4.90 11.03 15.41
CA VAL A 197 4.87 11.13 16.87
C VAL A 197 3.85 10.13 17.44
N GLY A 198 4.31 9.31 18.38
CA GLY A 198 3.53 8.22 18.98
C GLY A 198 3.79 6.85 18.37
N TYR A 199 4.45 6.77 17.20
CA TYR A 199 4.92 5.51 16.63
C TYR A 199 6.29 5.14 17.19
N ARG A 200 6.45 3.88 17.57
CA ARG A 200 7.66 3.33 18.17
C ARG A 200 8.25 2.24 17.29
N ILE A 201 9.57 2.35 17.08
CA ILE A 201 10.38 1.38 16.33
C ILE A 201 11.32 0.69 17.32
N LEU A 202 11.26 -0.65 17.37
CA LEU A 202 12.25 -1.47 18.06
C LEU A 202 13.25 -1.99 17.04
N ILE A 203 14.53 -1.66 17.20
CA ILE A 203 15.62 -2.15 16.37
C ILE A 203 16.37 -3.24 17.13
N GLY A 204 16.36 -4.46 16.59
CA GLY A 204 17.26 -5.54 17.00
C GLY A 204 18.50 -5.54 16.12
N GLN A 205 19.60 -4.97 16.61
CA GLN A 205 20.89 -4.95 15.93
C GLN A 205 21.73 -6.16 16.36
N PHE A 206 21.56 -7.29 15.69
CA PHE A 206 22.27 -8.54 16.04
C PHE A 206 23.58 -8.74 15.26
N TYR A 207 23.75 -8.01 14.15
CA TYR A 207 25.07 -7.82 13.56
C TYR A 207 25.93 -6.96 14.50
N LYS A 208 27.09 -7.50 14.91
CA LYS A 208 27.91 -6.94 16.00
C LYS A 208 28.57 -5.60 15.66
N SER A 209 28.70 -5.28 14.39
CA SER A 209 29.34 -4.05 13.91
C SER A 209 28.32 -3.06 13.35
N GLY A 210 28.77 -1.84 13.10
CA GLY A 210 27.96 -0.79 12.48
C GLY A 210 27.36 0.21 13.48
N ASP A 211 27.37 1.48 13.10
CA ASP A 211 26.79 2.58 13.86
C ASP A 211 25.34 2.83 13.39
N MET A 212 24.40 2.84 14.33
CA MET A 212 22.98 3.11 14.08
C MET A 212 22.59 4.56 14.34
N LYS A 213 23.53 5.44 14.73
CA LYS A 213 23.23 6.84 15.02
C LYS A 213 22.54 7.56 13.86
N ALA A 214 23.13 7.52 12.67
CA ALA A 214 22.56 8.23 11.51
C ALA A 214 21.19 7.67 11.06
N PRO A 215 20.96 6.34 10.96
CA PRO A 215 19.62 5.80 10.74
C PRO A 215 18.60 6.21 11.81
N ILE A 216 18.98 6.19 13.10
CA ILE A 216 18.09 6.55 14.20
C ILE A 216 17.71 8.04 14.14
N GLU A 217 18.69 8.94 13.97
CA GLU A 217 18.44 10.39 13.85
C GLU A 217 17.51 10.68 12.66
N ALA A 218 17.66 9.98 11.54
CA ALA A 218 16.80 10.13 10.37
C ALA A 218 15.33 9.73 10.65
N LEU A 219 15.11 8.69 11.47
CA LEU A 219 13.76 8.28 11.89
C LEU A 219 13.16 9.25 12.91
N GLU A 220 13.96 9.74 13.85
CA GLU A 220 13.54 10.70 14.87
C GLU A 220 13.08 12.03 14.25
N ILE A 221 13.69 12.46 13.14
CA ILE A 221 13.23 13.61 12.35
C ILE A 221 11.77 13.43 11.88
N LYS A 222 11.34 12.21 11.56
CA LYS A 222 9.93 11.93 11.21
C LYS A 222 9.01 11.81 12.42
N GLY A 223 9.55 11.85 13.63
CA GLY A 223 8.81 11.78 14.90
C GLY A 223 8.74 10.39 15.52
N PHE A 224 9.40 9.38 14.94
CA PHE A 224 9.45 8.05 15.53
C PHE A 224 10.23 8.06 16.85
N SER A 225 9.74 7.32 17.85
CA SER A 225 10.53 6.96 19.02
C SER A 225 11.26 5.65 18.75
N VAL A 226 12.58 5.66 18.77
CA VAL A 226 13.38 4.48 18.40
C VAL A 226 14.11 3.90 19.61
N LYS A 227 14.04 2.58 19.80
CA LYS A 227 14.86 1.86 20.77
C LYS A 227 15.73 0.85 20.05
N ASN A 228 17.05 0.95 20.19
CA ASN A 228 18.00 -0.02 19.66
C ASN A 228 18.46 -0.97 20.77
N VAL A 229 18.37 -2.28 20.52
CA VAL A 229 18.83 -3.35 21.41
C VAL A 229 19.79 -4.28 20.68
N LYS A 230 20.77 -4.82 21.40
CA LYS A 230 21.83 -5.67 20.83
C LYS A 230 21.71 -7.15 21.20
N HIS A 231 20.81 -7.48 22.14
CA HIS A 231 20.60 -8.84 22.61
C HIS A 231 19.18 -9.29 22.30
N GLU A 232 19.04 -10.52 21.81
CA GLU A 232 17.75 -11.10 21.43
C GLU A 232 16.76 -11.16 22.60
N ILE A 233 17.25 -11.41 23.82
CA ILE A 233 16.42 -11.46 25.03
C ILE A 233 15.76 -10.10 25.31
N ASP A 234 16.50 -9.01 25.17
CA ASP A 234 15.98 -7.65 25.35
C ASP A 234 14.93 -7.36 24.27
N PHE A 235 15.22 -7.72 23.03
CA PHE A 235 14.28 -7.56 21.91
C PHE A 235 12.96 -8.32 22.14
N ILE A 236 13.04 -9.57 22.59
CA ILE A 236 11.86 -10.39 22.93
C ILE A 236 11.06 -9.75 24.07
N SER A 237 11.74 -9.26 25.11
CA SER A 237 11.08 -8.59 26.24
C SER A 237 10.36 -7.32 25.80
N GLU A 238 11.00 -6.50 24.96
CA GLU A 238 10.43 -5.26 24.44
C GLU A 238 9.23 -5.52 23.51
N LEU A 239 9.31 -6.49 22.60
CA LEU A 239 8.17 -6.84 21.74
C LEU A 239 6.95 -7.27 22.55
N ARG A 240 7.15 -8.07 23.60
CA ARG A 240 6.05 -8.52 24.49
C ARG A 240 5.40 -7.39 25.29
N SER A 241 6.02 -6.21 25.35
CA SER A 241 5.39 -5.05 25.99
C SER A 241 4.24 -4.45 25.17
N ASN A 242 4.07 -4.85 23.91
CA ASN A 242 3.02 -4.37 22.98
C ASN A 242 3.01 -2.85 22.75
N HIS A 243 4.12 -2.16 23.00
CA HIS A 243 4.23 -0.71 22.76
C HIS A 243 4.74 -0.35 21.36
N TYR A 244 5.31 -1.31 20.63
CA TYR A 244 5.97 -1.07 19.35
C TYR A 244 5.04 -1.34 18.17
N GLN A 245 5.12 -0.51 17.13
CA GLN A 245 4.36 -0.71 15.90
C GLN A 245 5.24 -1.32 14.80
N ILE A 246 6.55 -1.09 14.87
CA ILE A 246 7.51 -1.59 13.89
C ILE A 246 8.67 -2.27 14.60
N ALA A 247 9.05 -3.44 14.10
CA ALA A 247 10.22 -4.18 14.54
C ALA A 247 11.22 -4.29 13.40
N TRP A 248 12.41 -3.71 13.56
CA TRP A 248 13.53 -3.93 12.66
C TRP A 248 14.41 -5.06 13.18
N VAL A 249 14.89 -5.90 12.27
CA VAL A 249 15.79 -7.00 12.59
C VAL A 249 16.99 -6.97 11.66
N ILE A 250 18.15 -6.58 12.19
CA ILE A 250 19.42 -6.63 11.47
C ILE A 250 20.08 -7.97 11.79
N SER A 251 20.03 -8.86 10.82
CA SER A 251 20.38 -10.28 10.98
C SER A 251 21.85 -10.49 11.35
N SER A 252 22.09 -11.50 12.17
CA SER A 252 23.42 -12.05 12.45
C SER A 252 23.62 -13.41 11.80
N SER A 253 24.75 -14.05 12.09
CA SER A 253 25.14 -15.38 11.59
C SER A 253 24.52 -16.58 12.32
N SER A 254 23.83 -16.32 13.43
CA SER A 254 23.14 -17.32 14.24
C SER A 254 21.94 -16.69 14.95
N ILE A 255 21.06 -17.52 15.49
CA ILE A 255 20.00 -17.13 16.42
C ILE A 255 20.25 -17.92 17.70
N ASP A 256 20.38 -17.24 18.83
CA ASP A 256 20.71 -17.90 20.10
C ASP A 256 19.43 -18.28 20.88
N SER A 257 18.37 -17.48 20.76
CA SER A 257 17.14 -17.59 21.54
C SER A 257 16.08 -18.39 20.80
N LYS A 258 15.69 -19.54 21.37
CA LYS A 258 14.67 -20.43 20.79
C LYS A 258 13.31 -19.77 20.55
N SER A 259 12.94 -18.76 21.35
CA SER A 259 11.66 -18.06 21.24
C SER A 259 11.69 -16.81 20.36
N PHE A 260 12.84 -16.46 19.77
CA PHE A 260 12.98 -15.23 18.99
C PHE A 260 11.98 -15.21 17.82
N ILE A 261 12.06 -16.24 16.97
CA ILE A 261 11.27 -16.31 15.73
C ILE A 261 9.78 -16.44 16.02
N SER A 262 9.39 -17.23 17.03
CA SER A 262 7.97 -17.34 17.42
C SER A 262 7.42 -16.00 17.91
N THR A 263 8.18 -15.26 18.72
CA THR A 263 7.77 -13.94 19.22
C THR A 263 7.63 -12.93 18.07
N LEU A 264 8.56 -12.94 17.11
CA LEU A 264 8.48 -12.05 15.95
C LEU A 264 7.30 -12.41 15.02
N ILE A 265 7.01 -13.70 14.84
CA ILE A 265 5.83 -14.17 14.11
C ILE A 265 4.55 -13.72 14.80
N ASP A 266 4.45 -13.83 16.12
CA ASP A 266 3.28 -13.41 16.88
C ASP A 266 3.08 -11.89 16.75
N PHE A 267 4.16 -11.11 16.88
CA PHE A 267 4.13 -9.66 16.67
C PHE A 267 3.61 -9.31 15.27
N HIS A 268 4.14 -9.94 14.23
CA HIS A 268 3.70 -9.71 12.84
C HIS A 268 2.25 -10.10 12.61
N SER A 269 1.84 -11.25 13.15
CA SER A 269 0.47 -11.76 12.95
C SER A 269 -0.60 -10.92 13.65
N ASN A 270 -0.20 -10.16 14.67
CA ASN A 270 -1.05 -9.24 15.43
C ASN A 270 -0.92 -7.78 14.96
N GLY A 271 -0.41 -7.54 13.76
CA GLY A 271 -0.42 -6.22 13.11
C GLY A 271 0.87 -5.43 13.22
N GLY A 272 1.86 -5.95 13.95
CA GLY A 272 3.19 -5.36 14.04
C GLY A 272 3.92 -5.42 12.70
N ALA A 273 4.42 -4.30 12.20
CA ALA A 273 5.16 -4.27 10.95
C ALA A 273 6.61 -4.73 11.13
N VAL A 274 7.17 -5.48 10.19
CA VAL A 274 8.53 -6.03 10.32
C VAL A 274 9.42 -5.53 9.18
N PHE A 275 10.57 -4.95 9.53
CA PHE A 275 11.63 -4.63 8.57
C PHE A 275 12.81 -5.59 8.79
N LEU A 276 13.02 -6.50 7.84
CA LEU A 276 14.12 -7.43 7.86
C LEU A 276 15.30 -6.85 7.08
N PHE A 277 16.47 -6.93 7.70
CA PHE A 277 17.74 -6.60 7.10
C PHE A 277 18.61 -7.85 7.11
N ALA A 278 19.07 -8.23 5.94
CA ALA A 278 20.02 -9.31 5.72
C ALA A 278 21.19 -8.77 4.89
N ASP A 279 22.25 -9.57 4.82
CA ASP A 279 23.40 -9.33 3.95
C ASP A 279 23.88 -10.69 3.44
N ASN A 280 25.12 -10.83 3.01
CA ASN A 280 25.67 -12.10 2.59
C ASN A 280 25.58 -13.20 3.66
N VAL A 281 25.45 -14.45 3.21
CA VAL A 281 25.56 -15.63 4.09
C VAL A 281 26.93 -15.60 4.79
N PRO A 282 27.00 -15.73 6.14
CA PRO A 282 25.95 -16.24 7.02
C PRO A 282 25.03 -15.19 7.66
N TYR A 283 25.18 -13.89 7.43
CA TYR A 283 24.45 -12.79 8.09
C TYR A 283 22.98 -12.63 7.64
N VAL A 284 22.28 -13.76 7.55
CA VAL A 284 20.90 -13.90 7.10
C VAL A 284 20.00 -14.58 8.13
N SER A 285 20.56 -15.14 9.22
CA SER A 285 19.89 -16.20 10.00
C SER A 285 18.51 -15.81 10.51
N HIS A 286 18.37 -14.59 11.04
CA HIS A 286 17.11 -14.11 11.60
C HIS A 286 16.05 -13.90 10.52
N ALA A 287 16.39 -13.13 9.47
CA ALA A 287 15.49 -12.86 8.37
C ALA A 287 15.10 -14.15 7.63
N SER A 288 16.07 -15.02 7.32
CA SER A 288 15.83 -16.27 6.61
C SER A 288 14.94 -17.25 7.39
N GLU A 289 15.16 -17.41 8.70
CA GLU A 289 14.33 -18.32 9.51
C GLU A 289 12.90 -17.78 9.67
N PHE A 290 12.73 -16.46 9.84
CA PHE A 290 11.40 -15.83 9.89
C PHE A 290 10.65 -16.01 8.56
N LEU A 291 11.30 -15.66 7.45
CA LEU A 291 10.73 -15.76 6.11
C LEU A 291 10.43 -17.20 5.71
N TYR A 292 11.24 -18.16 6.13
CA TYR A 292 11.00 -19.57 5.88
C TYR A 292 9.71 -20.04 6.57
N LYS A 293 9.54 -19.72 7.86
CA LYS A 293 8.35 -20.13 8.61
C LYS A 293 7.06 -19.45 8.14
N LYS A 294 7.13 -18.19 7.71
CA LYS A 294 5.96 -17.44 7.24
C LYS A 294 5.61 -17.71 5.78
N PHE A 295 6.62 -17.74 4.91
CA PHE A 295 6.43 -17.66 3.46
C PHE A 295 7.16 -18.77 2.68
N GLY A 296 7.95 -19.62 3.34
CA GLY A 296 8.77 -20.64 2.67
C GLY A 296 9.91 -20.04 1.84
N ILE A 297 10.43 -18.88 2.24
CA ILE A 297 11.55 -18.19 1.58
C ILE A 297 12.80 -18.35 2.44
N VAL A 298 13.90 -18.79 1.83
CA VAL A 298 15.23 -18.78 2.45
C VAL A 298 16.11 -17.74 1.78
N LEU A 299 17.11 -17.21 2.48
CA LEU A 299 18.07 -16.26 1.92
C LEU A 299 19.39 -16.96 1.61
N ALA A 300 19.96 -16.66 0.45
CA ALA A 300 21.21 -17.23 -0.02
C ALA A 300 22.06 -16.18 -0.74
N GLY A 301 23.32 -16.49 -1.00
CA GLY A 301 24.22 -15.64 -1.79
C GLY A 301 25.15 -14.76 -0.96
N ASP A 302 26.18 -14.29 -1.65
CA ASP A 302 27.26 -13.42 -1.16
C ASP A 302 27.72 -12.53 -2.33
N TYR A 303 26.77 -11.83 -2.94
CA TYR A 303 27.07 -11.01 -4.10
C TYR A 303 27.82 -9.75 -3.70
N GLN A 304 29.00 -9.52 -4.28
CA GLN A 304 29.73 -8.27 -4.15
C GLN A 304 29.06 -7.19 -5.02
N GLY A 305 28.19 -6.39 -4.39
CA GLY A 305 27.49 -5.27 -5.01
C GLY A 305 28.37 -4.02 -5.12
N ASN A 306 28.09 -3.05 -4.26
CA ASN A 306 28.69 -1.72 -4.23
C ASN A 306 28.37 -0.88 -5.49
N LYS A 307 27.15 -1.03 -6.02
CA LYS A 307 26.65 -0.25 -7.15
C LYS A 307 25.35 0.46 -6.80
N THR A 308 24.76 1.09 -7.81
CA THR A 308 23.56 1.90 -7.68
C THR A 308 22.48 1.34 -8.59
N LEU A 309 21.31 1.05 -8.01
CA LEU A 309 20.10 0.72 -8.72
C LEU A 309 19.47 2.00 -9.28
N ALA A 310 18.83 1.91 -10.43
CA ALA A 310 18.11 3.03 -11.04
C ALA A 310 16.60 2.74 -11.14
N PHE A 311 15.80 3.77 -10.91
CA PHE A 311 14.36 3.68 -11.07
C PHE A 311 13.97 3.33 -12.51
N ASN A 312 12.98 2.47 -12.64
CA ASN A 312 12.18 2.26 -13.86
C ASN A 312 10.77 1.87 -13.40
N GLU A 313 9.71 2.43 -13.99
CA GLU A 313 8.32 2.21 -13.55
C GLU A 313 8.00 0.70 -13.40
N ASP A 314 8.46 -0.10 -14.38
CA ASP A 314 8.35 -1.57 -14.41
C ASP A 314 9.68 -2.31 -14.12
N GLY A 315 10.56 -1.68 -13.35
CA GLY A 315 11.91 -2.14 -13.06
C GLY A 315 12.03 -3.36 -12.14
N TYR A 316 10.93 -3.88 -11.60
CA TYR A 316 10.91 -4.86 -10.51
C TYR A 316 11.81 -6.08 -10.73
N PHE A 317 11.88 -6.61 -11.96
CA PHE A 317 12.63 -7.82 -12.32
C PHE A 317 13.84 -7.54 -13.23
N GLN A 318 14.20 -6.28 -13.41
CA GLN A 318 15.31 -5.87 -14.26
C GLN A 318 16.57 -5.69 -13.41
N ALA A 319 17.69 -6.30 -13.81
CA ALA A 319 18.95 -6.19 -13.10
C ALA A 319 19.38 -4.72 -12.92
N GLY A 320 19.74 -4.35 -11.70
CA GLY A 320 20.16 -2.99 -11.37
C GLY A 320 19.02 -1.98 -11.34
N ARG A 321 17.78 -2.42 -11.16
CA ARG A 321 16.58 -1.55 -11.18
C ARG A 321 15.65 -1.82 -10.01
N PHE A 322 14.83 -0.82 -9.72
CA PHE A 322 13.66 -0.93 -8.84
C PHE A 322 12.44 -0.33 -9.51
N GLY A 323 11.28 -0.89 -9.17
CA GLY A 323 9.98 -0.51 -9.71
C GLY A 323 9.31 0.66 -8.98
N GLN A 324 8.11 1.01 -9.44
CA GLN A 324 7.25 2.00 -8.77
C GLN A 324 6.75 1.47 -7.41
N HIS A 325 7.12 2.12 -6.31
CA HIS A 325 6.63 1.79 -4.98
C HIS A 325 6.81 2.97 -4.01
N GLU A 326 5.94 3.09 -3.01
CA GLU A 326 5.94 4.23 -2.08
C GLU A 326 7.23 4.36 -1.26
N ILE A 327 7.88 3.23 -0.95
CA ILE A 327 9.17 3.24 -0.24
C ILE A 327 10.29 3.92 -1.05
N PHE A 328 10.10 4.05 -2.36
CA PHE A 328 11.04 4.73 -3.26
C PHE A 328 10.62 6.17 -3.61
N THR A 329 9.65 6.75 -2.89
CA THR A 329 9.28 8.17 -3.06
C THR A 329 10.52 9.06 -3.04
N GLY A 330 10.67 9.90 -4.07
CA GLY A 330 11.81 10.82 -4.21
C GLY A 330 13.14 10.12 -4.43
N ILE A 331 13.17 8.87 -4.89
CA ILE A 331 14.41 8.14 -5.16
C ILE A 331 14.44 7.73 -6.63
N LYS A 332 15.40 8.29 -7.36
CA LYS A 332 15.75 7.92 -8.73
C LYS A 332 16.87 6.90 -8.76
N HIS A 333 17.79 6.96 -7.80
CA HIS A 333 18.93 6.08 -7.69
C HIS A 333 19.14 5.64 -6.24
N LEU A 334 19.32 4.33 -6.04
CA LEU A 334 19.44 3.70 -4.73
C LEU A 334 20.72 2.86 -4.62
N PHE A 335 21.51 3.04 -3.59
CA PHE A 335 22.66 2.18 -3.32
C PHE A 335 22.20 0.77 -2.92
N GLU A 336 22.75 -0.25 -3.59
CA GLU A 336 22.28 -1.64 -3.41
C GLU A 336 22.83 -2.32 -2.15
N GLY A 337 23.90 -1.78 -1.55
CA GLY A 337 24.68 -2.42 -0.48
C GLY A 337 26.06 -2.83 -0.99
N VAL A 338 26.98 -3.20 -0.09
CA VAL A 338 28.34 -3.65 -0.45
C VAL A 338 28.35 -5.14 -0.77
N THR A 339 27.68 -5.92 0.07
CA THR A 339 27.40 -7.34 -0.11
C THR A 339 25.89 -7.54 -0.07
N ILE A 340 25.40 -8.55 -0.78
CA ILE A 340 23.96 -8.75 -0.98
C ILE A 340 23.63 -10.24 -1.01
N CYS A 341 22.65 -10.67 -0.22
CA CYS A 341 21.96 -11.95 -0.43
C CYS A 341 20.76 -11.81 -1.37
N HIS A 342 20.02 -12.88 -1.58
CA HIS A 342 18.77 -12.86 -2.32
C HIS A 342 17.80 -13.93 -1.80
N PRO A 343 16.48 -13.73 -1.94
CA PRO A 343 15.48 -14.70 -1.57
C PRO A 343 15.44 -15.86 -2.57
N VAL A 344 15.25 -17.07 -2.04
CA VAL A 344 15.04 -18.32 -2.77
C VAL A 344 13.75 -18.96 -2.26
N TYR A 345 12.80 -19.16 -3.16
CA TYR A 345 11.49 -19.70 -2.84
C TYR A 345 11.54 -21.22 -2.80
N SER A 346 11.25 -21.81 -1.63
CA SER A 346 11.24 -23.26 -1.46
C SER A 346 10.00 -23.94 -2.05
N MET A 347 8.90 -23.20 -2.28
CA MET A 347 7.63 -23.72 -2.80
C MET A 347 7.05 -22.74 -3.84
N SER A 348 6.49 -23.26 -4.93
CA SER A 348 5.93 -22.44 -6.03
C SER A 348 4.65 -21.69 -5.67
N THR A 349 3.92 -22.10 -4.63
CA THR A 349 2.57 -21.62 -4.30
C THR A 349 2.51 -20.31 -3.51
N ASN A 350 3.62 -19.84 -2.92
CA ASN A 350 3.64 -18.62 -2.08
C ASN A 350 4.16 -17.36 -2.80
N ARG A 351 4.44 -17.46 -4.11
CA ARG A 351 4.97 -16.34 -4.91
C ARG A 351 3.98 -15.18 -5.09
N THR A 352 2.70 -15.39 -4.79
CA THR A 352 1.65 -14.38 -5.01
C THR A 352 1.49 -13.39 -3.86
N LEU A 353 2.04 -13.68 -2.68
CA LEU A 353 1.89 -12.82 -1.49
C LEU A 353 3.01 -11.78 -1.35
N ILE A 354 4.21 -12.10 -1.84
CA ILE A 354 5.39 -11.24 -1.71
C ILE A 354 5.69 -10.58 -3.05
N THR A 355 5.80 -9.26 -3.04
CA THR A 355 6.13 -8.47 -4.23
C THR A 355 7.62 -8.16 -4.27
N THR A 356 8.27 -8.48 -5.38
CA THR A 356 9.63 -7.97 -5.65
C THR A 356 9.56 -6.50 -5.99
N LEU A 357 10.37 -5.68 -5.30
CA LEU A 357 10.42 -4.24 -5.50
C LEU A 357 11.70 -3.79 -6.21
N ALA A 358 12.82 -4.50 -5.98
CA ALA A 358 14.09 -4.22 -6.61
C ALA A 358 14.87 -5.50 -6.91
N THR A 359 15.63 -5.45 -8.01
CA THR A 359 16.55 -6.50 -8.44
C THR A 359 17.97 -5.94 -8.48
N ALA A 360 18.88 -6.57 -7.75
CA ALA A 360 20.29 -6.20 -7.69
C ALA A 360 20.97 -6.32 -9.06
N THR A 361 22.18 -5.76 -9.17
CA THR A 361 22.91 -5.76 -10.45
C THR A 361 23.40 -7.14 -10.91
N ASP A 362 23.33 -8.16 -10.06
CA ASP A 362 23.54 -9.57 -10.44
C ASP A 362 22.30 -10.25 -11.05
N GLY A 363 21.16 -9.56 -11.04
CA GLY A 363 19.88 -10.06 -11.56
C GLY A 363 19.02 -10.79 -10.54
N ASN A 364 19.41 -10.83 -9.26
CA ASN A 364 18.58 -11.43 -8.21
C ASN A 364 17.75 -10.38 -7.44
N PRO A 365 16.54 -10.74 -6.94
CA PRO A 365 15.76 -9.84 -6.09
C PRO A 365 16.54 -9.44 -4.83
N CYS A 366 16.54 -8.15 -4.48
CA CYS A 366 17.25 -7.63 -3.31
C CYS A 366 16.37 -6.83 -2.35
N ILE A 367 15.21 -6.35 -2.81
CA ILE A 367 14.20 -5.73 -1.95
C ILE A 367 12.85 -6.34 -2.30
N ILE A 368 12.18 -6.89 -1.29
CA ILE A 368 10.84 -7.48 -1.42
C ILE A 368 9.93 -6.94 -0.31
N ALA A 369 8.63 -6.90 -0.57
CA ALA A 369 7.66 -6.44 0.41
C ALA A 369 6.42 -7.32 0.46
N PHE A 370 5.75 -7.27 1.59
CA PHE A 370 4.44 -7.87 1.85
C PHE A 370 3.50 -6.75 2.30
N ASP A 371 2.47 -6.47 1.51
CA ASP A 371 1.34 -5.65 1.95
C ASP A 371 0.16 -6.60 2.23
N PRO A 372 -0.29 -6.74 3.50
CA PRO A 372 -1.35 -7.66 3.85
C PRO A 372 -2.68 -7.27 3.18
N PRO A 373 -3.46 -8.25 2.70
CA PRO A 373 -4.75 -7.98 2.05
C PRO A 373 -5.74 -7.32 3.01
N ILE A 374 -6.75 -6.64 2.45
CA ILE A 374 -7.80 -5.98 3.23
C ILE A 374 -8.47 -6.99 4.18
N GLY A 375 -8.61 -6.61 5.46
CA GLY A 375 -9.16 -7.46 6.51
C GLY A 375 -8.17 -8.39 7.20
N SER A 376 -6.92 -8.49 6.72
CA SER A 376 -5.87 -9.21 7.44
C SER A 376 -5.43 -8.44 8.68
N THR A 377 -5.18 -9.18 9.77
CA THR A 377 -4.60 -8.65 11.01
C THR A 377 -3.09 -8.50 10.94
N GLU A 378 -2.44 -9.02 9.89
CA GLU A 378 -0.99 -9.01 9.78
C GLU A 378 -0.44 -7.59 9.53
N GLY A 379 0.80 -7.37 9.98
CA GLY A 379 1.56 -6.17 9.68
C GLY A 379 2.12 -6.19 8.26
N ARG A 380 2.58 -5.02 7.79
CA ARG A 380 3.40 -4.92 6.58
C ARG A 380 4.79 -5.50 6.84
N LEU A 381 5.41 -6.04 5.81
CA LEU A 381 6.80 -6.46 5.87
C LEU A 381 7.62 -5.93 4.70
N CYS A 382 8.87 -5.58 4.99
CA CYS A 382 9.89 -5.25 3.99
C CYS A 382 11.15 -6.04 4.32
N LEU A 383 11.82 -6.56 3.29
CA LEU A 383 13.17 -7.13 3.39
C LEU A 383 14.10 -6.32 2.50
N ASP A 384 15.26 -5.93 3.05
CA ASP A 384 16.43 -5.49 2.29
C ASP A 384 17.57 -6.51 2.48
N CYS A 385 18.11 -7.00 1.37
CA CYS A 385 19.15 -8.02 1.32
C CYS A 385 20.59 -7.49 1.41
N GLY A 386 20.80 -6.17 1.56
CA GLY A 386 22.14 -5.57 1.64
C GLY A 386 22.27 -4.55 2.78
N PHE A 387 22.16 -4.99 4.03
CA PHE A 387 22.14 -4.10 5.19
C PHE A 387 23.40 -3.27 5.37
N THR A 388 24.52 -3.63 4.72
CA THR A 388 25.75 -2.82 4.72
C THR A 388 25.49 -1.35 4.38
N LYS A 389 24.44 -1.01 3.62
CA LYS A 389 24.04 0.39 3.38
C LYS A 389 23.63 1.18 4.62
N LEU A 390 23.22 0.51 5.70
CA LEU A 390 22.94 1.15 7.00
C LEU A 390 24.21 1.71 7.65
N PHE A 391 25.36 1.08 7.39
CA PHE A 391 26.60 1.31 8.13
C PHE A 391 27.72 1.89 7.26
N ILE A 392 27.68 1.59 5.96
CA ILE A 392 28.67 1.93 4.97
C ILE A 392 27.99 2.79 3.92
N ASN A 393 28.58 3.95 3.63
CA ASN A 393 28.07 4.87 2.62
C ASN A 393 26.62 5.30 2.87
N TRP A 394 26.23 5.65 4.11
CA TRP A 394 24.89 6.15 4.44
C TRP A 394 24.41 7.31 3.55
N ASN A 395 25.34 8.17 3.13
CA ASN A 395 25.09 9.31 2.24
C ASN A 395 25.17 8.95 0.74
N SER A 396 25.25 7.66 0.39
CA SER A 396 25.15 7.21 -0.99
C SER A 396 23.71 7.26 -1.49
N ALA A 397 23.55 7.05 -2.79
CA ALA A 397 22.33 7.25 -3.56
C ALA A 397 21.08 6.80 -2.79
N GLY A 398 20.26 7.76 -2.35
CA GLY A 398 18.92 7.52 -1.81
C GLY A 398 18.81 6.72 -0.51
N THR A 399 19.92 6.29 0.12
CA THR A 399 19.87 5.33 1.25
C THR A 399 19.11 5.88 2.45
N ALA A 400 19.45 7.09 2.92
CA ALA A 400 18.75 7.70 4.05
C ALA A 400 17.24 7.85 3.80
N ARG A 401 16.86 8.31 2.61
CA ARG A 401 15.46 8.46 2.20
C ARG A 401 14.75 7.11 2.11
N PHE A 402 15.38 6.07 1.57
CA PHE A 402 14.80 4.74 1.45
C PHE A 402 14.43 4.18 2.82
N ILE A 403 15.36 4.29 3.78
CA ILE A 403 15.16 3.78 5.14
C ILE A 403 14.00 4.48 5.85
N VAL A 404 13.93 5.81 5.70
CA VAL A 404 12.85 6.62 6.29
C VAL A 404 11.52 6.31 5.59
N ASN A 405 11.49 6.25 4.27
CA ASN A 405 10.27 5.96 3.50
C ASN A 405 9.74 4.56 3.80
N ALA A 406 10.60 3.55 3.84
CA ALA A 406 10.22 2.19 4.19
C ALA A 406 9.57 2.14 5.57
N SER A 407 10.09 2.91 6.54
CA SER A 407 9.51 2.99 7.89
C SER A 407 8.18 3.71 7.93
N CYS A 408 8.05 4.83 7.22
CA CYS A 408 6.79 5.56 7.05
C CYS A 408 5.71 4.69 6.38
N TRP A 409 6.11 3.83 5.43
CA TRP A 409 5.22 2.87 4.77
C TRP A 409 4.82 1.72 5.72
N LEU A 410 5.78 1.16 6.45
CA LEU A 410 5.55 0.09 7.44
C LEU A 410 4.63 0.54 8.59
N ALA A 411 4.71 1.82 9.00
CA ALA A 411 3.85 2.38 10.05
C ALA A 411 2.36 2.28 9.74
N ARG A 412 1.98 2.14 8.45
CA ARG A 412 0.59 2.04 7.97
C ARG A 412 -0.30 3.13 8.60
N ALA A 413 0.25 4.33 8.77
CA ALA A 413 -0.51 5.47 9.27
C ALA A 413 -1.65 5.74 8.28
N THR A 414 -2.89 5.79 8.78
CA THR A 414 -4.11 5.77 7.96
C THR A 414 -3.99 6.78 6.80
N LYS A 415 -3.89 6.26 5.58
CA LYS A 415 -4.02 7.03 4.33
C LYS A 415 -5.42 7.62 4.21
#